data_AF-A0A6G1ARQ0-F1
#
_entry.id   AF-A0A6G1ARQ0-F1
#
_cell.length_a   1.000
_cell.length_b   1.000
_cell.length_c   1.000
_cell.angle_alpha   90.00
_cell.angle_beta   90.00
_cell.angle_gamma   90.00
#
_symmetry.space_group_name_H-M   'P 1'
#
loop_
_entity.id
_entity.type
_entity.pdbx_description
1 polymer ?
#
loop_
_entity_poly.entity_id
_entity_poly.type
_entity_poly.pdbx_seq_one_letter_code
_entity_poly.pdbx_strand_id
1 'polypeptide(L)'
;MEKSPLAVSLLILWLHLGRAGSVLNVEQYPLSLHVQEGENTNFTCRFPTSNFYTLQWYRWESAKSPELLFTITLNGDEKEEGRVKVTLDTKKGSSSLYFKGSQLEDAAMYLCAW
;
A
#
# COMPACT_ATOMS: atom_id res chain seq x y z
N MET A 1 48.94 21.43 -17.41
CA MET A 1 47.53 21.66 -17.00
C MET A 1 47.05 20.35 -16.38
N GLU A 2 47.36 20.14 -15.09
CA GLU A 2 47.00 18.92 -14.36
C GLU A 2 45.49 18.88 -14.14
N LYS A 3 44.83 17.88 -14.74
CA LYS A 3 43.41 17.61 -14.48
C LYS A 3 43.34 16.94 -13.10
N SER A 4 42.85 17.68 -12.10
CA SER A 4 42.67 17.18 -10.73
C SER A 4 41.76 15.94 -10.72
N PRO A 5 42.29 14.74 -10.41
CA PRO A 5 41.50 13.50 -10.39
C PRO A 5 40.42 13.52 -9.29
N LEU A 6 40.60 14.37 -8.29
CA LEU A 6 39.64 14.59 -7.20
C LEU A 6 38.35 15.22 -7.70
N ALA A 7 38.43 16.17 -8.63
CA ALA A 7 37.24 16.79 -9.22
C ALA A 7 36.42 15.77 -10.03
N VAL A 8 37.11 14.86 -10.73
CA VAL A 8 36.47 13.77 -11.47
C VAL A 8 35.83 12.77 -10.51
N SER A 9 36.52 12.41 -9.43
CA SER A 9 35.98 11.51 -8.39
C SER A 9 34.75 12.09 -7.70
N LEU A 10 34.74 13.40 -7.41
CA LEU A 10 33.57 14.09 -6.87
C LEU A 10 32.41 14.05 -7.86
N LEU A 11 32.61 14.41 -9.13
CA LEU A 11 31.54 14.36 -10.14
C LEU A 11 30.91 12.96 -10.30
N ILE A 12 31.72 11.90 -10.24
CA ILE A 12 31.24 10.51 -10.29
C ILE A 12 30.41 10.18 -9.03
N LEU A 13 30.86 10.60 -7.84
CA LEU A 13 30.13 10.38 -6.59
C LEU A 13 28.74 11.08 -6.60
N TRP A 14 28.65 12.27 -7.20
CA TRP A 14 27.39 13.01 -7.36
C TRP A 14 26.43 12.32 -8.35
N LEU A 15 26.96 11.74 -9.43
CA LEU A 15 26.17 10.95 -10.39
C LEU A 15 25.59 9.68 -9.76
N HIS A 16 26.29 9.07 -8.80
CA HIS A 16 25.78 7.91 -8.06
C HIS A 16 24.75 8.27 -6.98
N LEU A 17 24.88 9.44 -6.33
CA LEU A 17 23.90 9.92 -5.35
C LEU A 17 22.59 10.45 -5.97
N GLY A 18 22.60 10.81 -7.26
CA GLY A 18 21.46 11.40 -7.95
C GLY A 18 20.32 10.45 -8.32
N ARG A 19 20.46 9.14 -8.11
CA ARG A 19 19.39 8.17 -8.41
C ARG A 19 18.42 8.03 -7.23
N ALA A 20 17.68 9.10 -6.96
CA ALA A 20 16.42 8.97 -6.23
C ALA A 20 15.44 8.23 -7.15
N GLY A 21 15.35 6.90 -7.00
CA GLY A 21 14.28 6.14 -7.65
C GLY A 21 12.94 6.74 -7.22
N SER A 22 12.06 7.02 -8.18
CA SER A 22 10.69 7.42 -7.86
C SER A 22 10.05 6.29 -7.07
N VAL A 23 9.92 6.45 -5.75
CA VAL A 23 9.22 5.48 -4.92
C VAL A 23 7.75 5.56 -5.30
N LEU A 24 7.29 4.51 -5.95
CA LEU A 24 5.90 4.31 -6.34
C LEU A 24 5.09 4.04 -5.06
N ASN A 25 4.68 5.12 -4.38
CA ASN A 25 3.97 5.04 -3.11
C ASN A 25 2.47 4.81 -3.29
N VAL A 26 1.87 4.17 -2.29
CA VAL A 26 0.41 4.13 -2.12
C VAL A 26 -0.05 5.25 -1.19
N GLU A 27 -1.29 5.69 -1.38
CA GLU A 27 -1.97 6.61 -0.48
C GLU A 27 -3.14 5.87 0.18
N GLN A 28 -3.10 5.70 1.50
CA GLN A 28 -4.16 5.01 2.24
C GLN A 28 -5.00 6.01 3.03
N TYR A 29 -6.32 5.87 2.96
CA TYR A 29 -7.26 6.69 3.72
C TYR A 29 -8.53 5.92 4.12
N PRO A 30 -9.19 6.31 5.23
CA PRO A 30 -8.64 7.19 6.26
C PRO A 30 -7.45 6.53 6.99
N LEU A 31 -6.58 7.33 7.59
CA LEU A 31 -5.40 6.82 8.31
C LEU A 31 -5.76 6.10 9.61
N SER A 32 -6.88 6.48 10.22
CA SER A 32 -7.40 5.89 11.45
C SER A 32 -8.91 6.07 11.47
N LEU A 33 -9.60 5.11 12.08
CA LEU A 33 -11.05 5.11 12.26
C LEU A 33 -11.38 4.63 13.67
N HIS A 34 -12.41 5.23 14.25
CA HIS A 34 -13.08 4.71 15.43
C HIS A 34 -14.49 4.34 14.99
N VAL A 35 -14.86 3.06 15.14
CA VAL A 35 -16.08 2.48 14.56
C VAL A 35 -16.83 1.79 15.68
N GLN A 36 -18.15 1.95 15.72
CA GLN A 36 -18.97 1.21 16.69
C GLN A 36 -19.15 -0.24 16.22
N GLU A 37 -19.22 -1.16 17.17
CA GLU A 37 -19.48 -2.57 16.85
C GLU A 37 -20.80 -2.69 16.06
N GLY A 38 -20.78 -3.50 14.99
CA GLY A 38 -21.90 -3.67 14.08
C GLY A 38 -21.99 -2.62 12.96
N GLU A 39 -21.21 -1.53 13.00
CA GLU A 39 -21.14 -0.59 11.88
C GLU A 39 -20.26 -1.10 10.75
N ASN A 40 -20.60 -0.73 9.52
CA ASN A 40 -19.77 -1.04 8.36
C ASN A 40 -18.65 -0.01 8.24
N THR A 41 -17.46 -0.45 7.83
CA THR A 41 -16.33 0.45 7.62
C THR A 41 -15.49 0.05 6.42
N ASN A 42 -14.66 0.96 5.92
CA ASN A 42 -13.66 0.63 4.91
C ASN A 42 -12.39 1.47 5.04
N PHE A 43 -11.30 0.87 4.55
CA PHE A 43 -10.09 1.57 4.14
C PHE A 43 -10.03 1.59 2.62
N THR A 44 -9.43 2.64 2.07
CA THR A 44 -9.13 2.76 0.65
C THR A 44 -7.64 2.97 0.46
N CYS A 45 -7.07 2.26 -0.49
CA CYS A 45 -5.70 2.38 -0.93
C CYS A 45 -5.67 2.86 -2.38
N ARG A 46 -5.07 4.01 -2.63
CA ARG A 46 -4.77 4.49 -3.98
C ARG A 46 -3.36 4.11 -4.37
N PHE A 47 -3.20 3.72 -5.61
CA PHE A 47 -1.92 3.35 -6.19
C PHE A 47 -1.76 3.97 -7.58
N PRO A 48 -0.52 4.22 -8.03
CA PRO A 48 -0.24 4.62 -9.39
C PRO A 48 -0.80 3.57 -10.37
N THR A 49 -1.63 4.00 -11.32
CA THR A 49 -2.26 3.10 -12.29
C THR A 49 -1.26 2.49 -13.28
N SER A 50 -0.13 3.16 -13.52
CA SER A 50 0.91 2.66 -14.42
C SER A 50 1.58 1.42 -13.84
N ASN A 51 1.56 0.32 -14.59
CA ASN A 51 2.21 -0.96 -14.25
C ASN A 51 1.62 -1.67 -13.03
N PHE A 52 0.35 -1.41 -12.69
CA PHE A 52 -0.33 -2.17 -11.64
C PHE A 52 -0.54 -3.63 -12.07
N TYR A 53 -0.14 -4.58 -11.22
CA TYR A 53 -0.42 -6.01 -11.42
C TYR A 53 -1.20 -6.62 -10.26
N THR A 54 -0.85 -6.26 -9.04
CA THR A 54 -1.44 -6.80 -7.82
C THR A 54 -1.43 -5.78 -6.69
N LEU A 55 -2.39 -5.90 -5.78
CA LEU A 55 -2.42 -5.19 -4.52
C LEU A 55 -2.62 -6.21 -3.40
N GLN A 56 -1.94 -5.99 -2.30
CA GLN A 56 -2.01 -6.82 -1.11
C GLN A 56 -2.49 -5.99 0.07
N TRP A 57 -3.46 -6.54 0.79
CA TRP A 57 -3.94 -6.01 2.07
C TRP A 57 -3.38 -6.87 3.20
N TYR A 58 -2.81 -6.21 4.19
CA TYR A 58 -2.23 -6.83 5.37
C TYR A 58 -2.95 -6.37 6.62
N ARG A 59 -3.04 -7.26 7.59
CA ARG A 59 -3.33 -6.96 8.99
C ARG A 59 -2.02 -6.92 9.75
N TRP A 60 -1.81 -5.87 10.52
CA TRP A 60 -0.65 -5.74 11.37
C TRP A 60 -1.07 -5.53 12.82
N GLU A 61 -0.60 -6.44 13.67
CA GLU A 61 -0.67 -6.33 15.12
C GLU A 61 0.74 -6.09 15.67
N SER A 62 0.86 -5.21 16.66
CA SER A 62 2.15 -4.85 17.24
C SER A 62 2.91 -6.10 17.73
N ALA A 63 4.23 -6.09 17.54
CA ALA A 63 5.13 -7.21 17.85
C ALA A 63 4.93 -8.50 17.02
N LYS A 64 4.05 -8.50 16.01
CA LYS A 64 3.90 -9.60 15.03
C LYS A 64 4.30 -9.14 13.63
N SER A 65 4.65 -10.11 12.77
CA SER A 65 4.80 -9.87 11.34
C SER A 65 3.45 -9.52 10.70
N PRO A 66 3.40 -8.65 9.68
CA PRO A 66 2.17 -8.41 8.92
C PRO A 66 1.61 -9.71 8.35
N GLU A 67 0.34 -9.96 8.61
CA GLU A 67 -0.42 -11.09 8.08
C GLU A 67 -1.09 -10.68 6.77
N LEU A 68 -0.90 -11.45 5.71
CA LEU A 68 -1.57 -11.22 4.44
C LEU A 68 -3.05 -11.58 4.56
N LEU A 69 -3.94 -10.62 4.39
CA LEU A 69 -5.38 -10.85 4.35
C LEU A 69 -5.83 -11.21 2.94
N PHE A 70 -5.51 -10.36 1.98
CA PHE A 70 -5.97 -10.51 0.61
C PHE A 70 -4.89 -10.13 -0.38
N THR A 71 -4.86 -10.85 -1.50
CA THR A 71 -4.16 -10.45 -2.72
C THR A 71 -5.21 -10.27 -3.81
N ILE A 72 -5.30 -9.09 -4.39
CA ILE A 72 -6.18 -8.79 -5.54
C ILE A 72 -5.33 -8.44 -6.76
N THR A 73 -5.78 -8.83 -7.94
CA THR A 73 -5.02 -8.73 -9.20
C THR A 73 -5.92 -8.12 -10.27
N LEU A 74 -5.35 -7.64 -11.37
CA LEU A 74 -6.08 -7.02 -12.50
C LEU A 74 -7.38 -7.73 -12.94
N ASN A 75 -7.44 -9.05 -12.87
CA ASN A 75 -8.58 -9.86 -13.32
C ASN A 75 -9.61 -10.18 -12.20
N GLY A 76 -9.42 -9.66 -10.99
CA GLY A 76 -10.31 -9.86 -9.86
C GLY A 76 -10.90 -8.53 -9.41
N ASP A 77 -12.18 -8.30 -9.74
CA ASP A 77 -12.87 -7.05 -9.40
C ASP A 77 -13.17 -6.97 -7.89
N GLU A 78 -13.47 -8.13 -7.28
CA GLU A 78 -13.66 -8.26 -5.84
C GLU A 78 -13.29 -9.65 -5.31
N LYS A 79 -12.97 -9.70 -4.01
CA LYS A 79 -12.79 -10.92 -3.21
C LYS A 79 -13.47 -10.72 -1.86
N GLU A 80 -14.16 -11.74 -1.36
CA GLU A 80 -14.88 -11.68 -0.09
C GLU A 80 -14.59 -12.93 0.73
N GLU A 81 -14.30 -12.75 2.01
CA GLU A 81 -14.17 -13.81 2.99
C GLU A 81 -14.93 -13.42 4.25
N GLY A 82 -16.02 -14.15 4.52
CA GLY A 82 -16.89 -13.89 5.66
C GLY A 82 -17.50 -12.49 5.63
N ARG A 83 -17.04 -11.61 6.53
CA ARG A 83 -17.51 -10.23 6.68
C ARG A 83 -16.61 -9.22 5.96
N VAL A 84 -15.45 -9.65 5.46
CA VAL A 84 -14.42 -8.78 4.90
C VAL A 84 -14.40 -8.91 3.39
N LYS A 85 -14.44 -7.77 2.68
CA LYS A 85 -14.42 -7.70 1.23
C LYS A 85 -13.33 -6.77 0.74
N VAL A 86 -12.59 -7.18 -0.28
CA VAL A 86 -11.65 -6.34 -1.03
C VAL A 86 -12.19 -6.10 -2.43
N THR A 87 -12.18 -4.84 -2.87
CA THR A 87 -12.50 -4.45 -4.24
C THR A 87 -11.31 -3.81 -4.93
N LEU A 88 -11.28 -3.85 -6.25
CA LEU A 88 -10.25 -3.22 -7.08
C LEU A 88 -10.90 -2.43 -8.22
N ASP A 89 -10.59 -1.14 -8.30
CA ASP A 89 -10.92 -0.25 -9.41
C ASP A 89 -9.62 0.21 -10.06
N THR A 90 -9.18 -0.54 -11.07
CA THR A 90 -7.95 -0.27 -11.82
C THR A 90 -8.03 1.03 -12.62
N LYS A 91 -9.24 1.44 -13.03
CA LYS A 91 -9.46 2.69 -13.76
C LYS A 91 -9.23 3.90 -12.87
N LYS A 92 -9.62 3.81 -11.59
CA LYS A 92 -9.38 4.85 -10.59
C LYS A 92 -8.05 4.69 -9.84
N GLY A 93 -7.34 3.58 -10.03
CA GLY A 93 -6.13 3.27 -9.28
C GLY A 93 -6.40 3.13 -7.80
N SER A 94 -7.48 2.42 -7.43
CA SER A 94 -7.89 2.29 -6.03
C SER A 94 -8.35 0.89 -5.68
N SER A 95 -8.05 0.44 -4.47
CA SER A 95 -8.62 -0.76 -3.84
C SER A 95 -9.27 -0.38 -2.52
N SER A 96 -10.36 -1.04 -2.15
CA SER A 96 -11.01 -0.84 -0.85
C SER A 96 -11.04 -2.13 -0.06
N LEU A 97 -10.68 -2.06 1.22
CA LEU A 97 -10.85 -3.12 2.22
C LEU A 97 -12.06 -2.76 3.08
N TYR A 98 -13.15 -3.49 2.93
CA TYR A 98 -14.44 -3.26 3.54
C TYR A 98 -14.75 -4.32 4.60
N PHE A 99 -15.25 -3.88 5.75
CA PHE A 99 -15.74 -4.72 6.84
C PHE A 99 -17.24 -4.51 7.00
N LYS A 100 -18.01 -5.60 6.90
CA LYS A 100 -19.43 -5.62 7.22
C LYS A 100 -19.62 -5.94 8.70
N GLY A 101 -20.31 -5.06 9.42
CA GLY A 101 -20.57 -5.24 10.85
C GLY A 101 -19.27 -5.46 11.65
N SER A 102 -18.52 -4.37 11.86
CA SER A 102 -17.23 -4.39 12.53
C SER A 102 -17.32 -5.03 13.91
N GLN A 103 -16.36 -5.88 14.25
CA GLN A 103 -16.24 -6.57 15.55
C GLN A 103 -15.02 -6.08 16.32
N LEU A 104 -14.96 -6.35 17.62
CA LEU A 104 -13.82 -5.97 18.46
C LEU A 104 -12.52 -6.61 17.95
N GLU A 105 -12.59 -7.83 17.41
CA GLU A 105 -11.42 -8.49 16.81
C GLU A 105 -10.94 -7.82 15.52
N ASP A 106 -11.74 -6.97 14.87
CA ASP A 106 -11.33 -6.23 13.68
C ASP A 106 -10.44 -5.01 14.02
N ALA A 107 -10.26 -4.67 15.31
CA ALA A 107 -9.41 -3.57 15.75
C ALA A 107 -7.92 -3.91 15.57
N ALA A 108 -7.33 -3.42 14.48
CA ALA A 108 -5.92 -3.60 14.16
C ALA A 108 -5.43 -2.48 13.23
N MET A 109 -4.14 -2.51 12.89
CA MET A 109 -3.65 -1.69 11.80
C MET A 109 -3.75 -2.45 10.48
N TYR A 110 -4.27 -1.79 9.45
CA TYR A 110 -4.38 -2.36 8.12
C TYR A 110 -3.43 -1.62 7.17
N LEU A 111 -2.70 -2.36 6.35
CA LEU A 111 -1.70 -1.82 5.44
C LEU A 111 -1.96 -2.33 4.03
N CYS A 112 -1.84 -1.46 3.02
CA CYS A 112 -1.80 -1.88 1.62
C CYS A 112 -0.40 -1.78 1.02
N ALA A 113 -0.08 -2.66 0.08
CA ALA A 113 1.13 -2.64 -0.74
C ALA A 113 0.83 -3.09 -2.17
N TRP A 114 1.60 -2.62 -3.15
CA TRP A 114 1.45 -2.97 -4.57
C TRP A 114 2.79 -3.26 -5.23
#